data_AF-A0A842VI38-F1
#
_entry.id   AF-A0A842VI38-F1
#
_cell.length_a   1.000
_cell.length_b   1.000
_cell.length_c   1.000
_cell.angle_alpha   90.00
_cell.angle_beta   90.00
_cell.angle_gamma   90.00
#
_symmetry.space_group_name_H-M   'P 1'
#
loop_
_entity.id
_entity.type
_entity.pdbx_description
1 polymer ?
#
loop_
_entity_poly.entity_id
_entity_poly.type
_entity_poly.pdbx_seq_one_letter_code
_entity_poly.pdbx_strand_id
1 'polypeptide(L)'
;MLKPKNPQLSILIMIFIICSFLQIASFSTERVAPDDVQQAAESGFKHFLDAIPANDLDHFGFAKGVDFNKVTLGRPFKVYQIVPELIQNHDSHAIMSSLLSPTKLWYFPLIYEREYRTLLTVDYIKNEWKAVALGSSGIASELNLVEQKFGSEYLFVRIFQAASDFLIFSIDGIQKIMPLESTKISLKLDSFSDNKYKLYNPNYLIPKFIQAINLNE
;
A
#
# COMPACT_ATOMS: atom_id res chain seq x y z
N MET A 1 -53.24 -14.56 15.65
CA MET A 1 -52.17 -14.40 16.66
C MET A 1 -51.54 -15.77 16.91
N LEU A 2 -50.37 -16.03 16.34
CA LEU A 2 -49.61 -17.27 16.59
C LEU A 2 -48.76 -17.08 17.85
N LYS A 3 -49.05 -17.86 18.89
CA LYS A 3 -48.32 -17.84 20.17
C LYS A 3 -47.00 -18.60 19.95
N PRO A 4 -45.81 -17.98 20.12
CA PRO A 4 -44.55 -18.69 19.94
C PRO A 4 -44.42 -19.79 20.99
N LYS A 5 -44.23 -21.03 20.54
CA LYS A 5 -44.39 -22.26 21.35
C LYS A 5 -43.13 -22.62 22.16
N ASN A 6 -42.02 -21.89 22.03
CA ASN A 6 -40.80 -22.20 22.77
C ASN A 6 -39.89 -20.96 22.94
N PRO A 7 -39.87 -20.32 24.13
CA PRO A 7 -39.09 -19.09 24.35
C PRO A 7 -37.58 -19.31 24.25
N GLN A 8 -37.09 -20.53 24.45
CA GLN A 8 -35.67 -20.87 24.29
C GLN A 8 -35.22 -20.84 22.82
N LEU A 9 -36.10 -21.21 21.88
CA LEU A 9 -35.79 -21.19 20.45
C LEU A 9 -35.67 -19.74 19.94
N SER A 10 -36.51 -18.83 20.45
CA SER A 10 -36.47 -17.41 20.08
C SER A 10 -35.18 -16.71 20.56
N ILE A 11 -34.68 -17.05 21.75
CA ILE A 11 -33.42 -16.51 22.28
C ILE A 11 -32.23 -17.00 21.45
N LEU A 12 -32.23 -18.28 21.05
CA LEU A 12 -31.15 -18.84 20.23
C LEU A 12 -31.06 -18.20 18.84
N ILE A 13 -32.21 -17.95 18.20
CA ILE A 13 -32.29 -17.27 16.90
C ILE A 13 -31.80 -15.83 17.01
N MET A 14 -32.14 -15.12 18.09
CA MET A 14 -31.69 -13.74 18.29
C MET A 14 -30.18 -13.65 18.51
N ILE A 15 -29.58 -14.59 19.25
CA ILE A 15 -28.12 -14.68 19.43
C ILE A 15 -27.42 -15.01 18.10
N PHE A 16 -27.97 -15.91 17.28
CA PHE A 16 -27.40 -16.26 15.99
C PHE A 16 -27.42 -15.08 15.00
N ILE A 17 -28.50 -14.27 15.00
CA ILE A 17 -28.58 -13.05 14.18
C ILE A 17 -27.57 -12.00 14.66
N ILE A 18 -27.42 -11.79 15.98
CA ILE A 18 -26.45 -10.83 16.52
C ILE A 18 -24.99 -11.26 16.21
N CYS A 19 -24.67 -12.55 16.27
CA CYS A 19 -23.33 -13.05 15.90
C CYS A 19 -23.04 -12.95 14.39
N SER A 20 -24.07 -13.01 13.53
CA SER A 20 -23.89 -12.91 12.07
C SER A 20 -23.50 -11.49 11.62
N PHE A 21 -23.84 -10.46 12.39
CA PHE A 21 -23.52 -9.06 12.08
C PHE A 21 -22.11 -8.62 12.54
N LEU A 22 -21.34 -9.49 13.19
CA LEU A 22 -19.98 -9.21 13.68
C LEU A 22 -18.88 -9.78 12.78
N GLN A 23 -19.14 -9.98 11.49
CA GLN A 23 -18.07 -10.13 10.51
C GLN A 23 -17.41 -8.76 10.27
N ILE A 24 -16.60 -8.32 11.23
CA ILE A 24 -15.69 -7.20 11.02
C ILE A 24 -14.78 -7.63 9.86
N ALA A 25 -14.88 -6.93 8.73
CA ALA A 25 -14.02 -7.14 7.58
C ALA A 25 -12.58 -6.81 8.00
N SER A 26 -11.86 -7.80 8.54
CA SER A 26 -10.44 -7.68 8.79
C SER A 26 -9.74 -7.57 7.45
N PHE A 27 -9.19 -6.39 7.16
CA PHE A 27 -8.37 -6.23 5.98
C PHE A 27 -7.07 -7.00 6.20
N SER A 28 -6.94 -8.15 5.53
CA SER A 28 -5.67 -8.87 5.52
C SER A 28 -4.70 -8.08 4.65
N THR A 29 -3.71 -7.46 5.29
CA THR A 29 -2.57 -6.92 4.57
C THR A 29 -1.76 -8.11 4.07
N GLU A 30 -1.79 -8.36 2.76
CA GLU A 30 -1.01 -9.44 2.13
C GLU A 30 0.48 -9.08 2.25
N ARG A 31 1.08 -9.51 3.36
CA ARG A 31 2.47 -9.19 3.77
C ARG A 31 3.43 -10.35 3.59
N VAL A 32 2.90 -11.51 3.24
CA VAL A 32 3.67 -12.68 2.86
C VAL A 32 3.49 -12.77 1.36
N ALA A 33 4.58 -12.52 0.64
CA ALA A 33 4.59 -12.75 -0.80
C ALA A 33 4.40 -14.25 -1.05
N PRO A 34 3.64 -14.64 -2.08
CA PRO A 34 3.67 -15.99 -2.61
C PRO A 34 5.11 -16.45 -2.90
N ASP A 35 5.38 -17.76 -2.79
CA ASP A 35 6.74 -18.31 -2.92
C ASP A 35 7.40 -17.96 -4.27
N ASP A 36 6.61 -17.94 -5.35
CA ASP A 36 7.08 -17.58 -6.70
C ASP A 36 7.47 -16.10 -6.82
N VAL A 37 6.74 -15.21 -6.16
CA VAL A 37 7.07 -13.78 -6.03
C VAL A 37 8.34 -13.59 -5.22
N GLN A 38 8.48 -14.27 -4.08
CA GLN A 38 9.67 -14.22 -3.23
C GLN A 38 10.91 -14.71 -4.01
N GLN A 39 10.78 -15.86 -4.70
CA GLN A 39 11.86 -16.42 -5.52
C GLN A 39 12.27 -15.47 -6.66
N ALA A 40 11.31 -14.81 -7.31
CA ALA A 40 11.58 -13.83 -8.35
C ALA A 40 12.36 -12.62 -7.81
N ALA A 41 12.04 -12.15 -6.60
CA ALA A 41 12.78 -11.09 -5.93
C ALA A 41 14.23 -11.51 -5.62
N GLU A 42 14.39 -12.66 -4.95
CA GLU A 42 15.69 -13.19 -4.53
C GLU A 42 16.63 -13.46 -5.70
N SER A 43 16.10 -14.01 -6.79
CA SER A 43 16.86 -14.32 -8.00
C SER A 43 17.25 -13.06 -8.78
N GLY A 44 16.42 -12.01 -8.72
CA GLY A 44 16.56 -10.83 -9.58
C GLY A 44 17.31 -9.67 -8.95
N PHE A 45 17.23 -9.47 -7.62
CA PHE A 45 17.66 -8.19 -7.04
C PHE A 45 19.17 -7.92 -7.19
N LYS A 46 20.02 -8.96 -7.13
CA LYS A 46 21.48 -8.83 -7.33
C LYS A 46 21.80 -8.29 -8.72
N HIS A 47 21.11 -8.76 -9.76
CA HIS A 47 21.30 -8.27 -11.13
C HIS A 47 21.06 -6.76 -11.23
N PHE A 48 20.03 -6.25 -10.55
CA PHE A 48 19.77 -4.82 -10.52
C PHE A 48 20.81 -4.04 -9.71
N LEU A 49 21.29 -4.56 -8.57
CA LEU A 49 22.35 -3.91 -7.79
C LEU A 49 23.64 -3.78 -8.61
N ASP A 50 24.03 -4.83 -9.32
CA ASP A 50 25.23 -4.85 -10.16
C ASP A 50 25.13 -3.90 -11.36
N ALA A 51 23.90 -3.57 -11.77
CA ALA A 51 23.63 -2.66 -12.88
C ALA A 51 23.63 -1.16 -12.47
N ILE A 52 23.72 -0.83 -11.18
CA ILE A 52 23.72 0.57 -10.73
C ILE A 52 25.05 1.24 -11.12
N PRO A 53 25.04 2.34 -11.90
CA PRO A 53 26.25 3.07 -12.21
C PRO A 53 26.88 3.68 -10.94
N ALA A 54 28.21 3.61 -10.84
CA ALA A 54 28.93 4.14 -9.67
C ALA A 54 28.71 5.66 -9.45
N ASN A 55 28.39 6.41 -10.51
CA ASN A 55 28.07 7.83 -10.45
C ASN A 55 26.58 8.12 -10.13
N ASP A 56 25.76 7.09 -9.94
CA ASP A 56 24.31 7.21 -9.78
C ASP A 56 23.78 6.60 -8.46
N LEU A 57 24.68 6.09 -7.61
CA LEU A 57 24.33 5.43 -6.34
C LEU A 57 23.36 6.25 -5.47
N ASP A 58 23.55 7.57 -5.42
CA ASP A 58 22.74 8.46 -4.60
C ASP A 58 21.26 8.46 -5.03
N HIS A 59 20.96 8.36 -6.33
CA HIS A 59 19.58 8.27 -6.83
C HIS A 59 18.89 6.97 -6.41
N PHE A 60 19.67 5.91 -6.15
CA PHE A 60 19.19 4.64 -5.59
C PHE A 60 19.28 4.58 -4.05
N GLY A 61 19.60 5.69 -3.40
CA GLY A 61 19.68 5.79 -1.95
C GLY A 61 20.91 5.12 -1.34
N PHE A 62 21.96 4.85 -2.13
CA PHE A 62 23.21 4.26 -1.64
C PHE A 62 24.33 5.29 -1.62
N ALA A 63 25.21 5.20 -0.61
CA ALA A 63 26.42 6.01 -0.57
C ALA A 63 27.54 5.37 -1.41
N LYS A 64 28.55 6.17 -1.77
CA LYS A 64 29.79 5.67 -2.37
C LYS A 64 30.49 4.66 -1.46
N GLY A 65 30.98 3.57 -2.05
CA GLY A 65 31.66 2.50 -1.31
C GLY A 65 30.73 1.53 -0.58
N VAL A 66 29.43 1.56 -0.90
CA VAL A 66 28.46 0.55 -0.41
C VAL A 66 28.94 -0.86 -0.70
N ASP A 67 28.79 -1.75 0.27
CA ASP A 67 29.01 -3.19 0.10
C ASP A 67 27.67 -3.87 -0.24
N PHE A 68 27.42 -4.10 -1.52
CA PHE A 68 26.18 -4.71 -1.99
C PHE A 68 25.96 -6.15 -1.48
N ASN A 69 26.98 -6.81 -0.94
CA ASN A 69 26.81 -8.13 -0.31
C ASN A 69 26.05 -8.05 1.02
N LYS A 70 25.99 -6.86 1.64
CA LYS A 70 25.23 -6.62 2.87
C LYS A 70 23.81 -6.11 2.61
N VAL A 71 23.46 -5.86 1.34
CA VAL A 71 22.10 -5.47 0.97
C VAL A 71 21.20 -6.69 1.00
N THR A 72 20.08 -6.59 1.70
CA THR A 72 19.09 -7.67 1.82
C THR A 72 17.71 -7.21 1.39
N LEU A 73 16.84 -8.17 1.04
CA LEU A 73 15.43 -7.91 0.81
C LEU A 73 14.72 -7.72 2.15
N GLY A 74 13.90 -6.67 2.22
CA GLY A 74 12.98 -6.38 3.31
C GLY A 74 11.66 -7.12 3.16
N ARG A 75 10.71 -6.78 4.04
CA ARG A 75 9.37 -7.38 4.00
C ARG A 75 8.64 -6.94 2.74
N PRO A 76 8.07 -7.86 1.94
CA PRO A 76 7.31 -7.49 0.76
C PRO A 76 5.97 -6.86 1.12
N PHE A 77 5.47 -6.05 0.20
CA PHE A 77 4.10 -5.56 0.25
C PHE A 77 3.50 -5.48 -1.15
N LYS A 78 2.22 -5.80 -1.24
CA LYS A 78 1.46 -5.77 -2.49
C LYS A 78 1.01 -4.35 -2.81
N VAL A 79 1.07 -3.98 -4.08
CA VAL A 79 0.56 -2.71 -4.57
C VAL A 79 -0.92 -2.87 -4.93
N TYR A 80 -1.75 -1.99 -4.38
CA TYR A 80 -3.15 -1.84 -4.77
C TYR A 80 -3.30 -0.62 -5.66
N GLN A 81 -4.35 -0.60 -6.46
CA GLN A 81 -4.69 0.55 -7.29
C GLN A 81 -6.12 0.99 -7.08
N ILE A 82 -6.38 2.27 -7.30
CA ILE A 82 -7.74 2.76 -7.53
C ILE A 82 -8.02 2.69 -9.02
N VAL A 83 -9.11 2.02 -9.36
CA VAL A 83 -9.63 1.95 -10.72
C VAL A 83 -10.48 3.22 -10.97
N PRO A 84 -10.19 4.04 -12.00
CA PRO A 84 -10.87 5.32 -12.24
C PRO A 84 -12.41 5.21 -12.24
N GLU A 85 -12.94 4.15 -12.83
CA GLU A 85 -14.37 3.90 -12.92
C GLU A 85 -15.01 3.67 -11.53
N LEU A 86 -14.27 3.10 -10.58
CA LEU A 86 -14.75 2.88 -9.22
C LEU A 86 -14.80 4.18 -8.42
N ILE A 87 -13.80 5.06 -8.59
CA ILE A 87 -13.76 6.31 -7.84
C ILE A 87 -14.74 7.36 -8.39
N GLN A 88 -14.99 7.38 -9.70
CA GLN A 88 -15.99 8.29 -10.30
C GLN A 88 -17.43 8.00 -9.80
N ASN A 89 -17.72 6.74 -9.48
CA ASN A 89 -19.03 6.30 -8.98
C ASN A 89 -19.07 6.17 -7.45
N HIS A 90 -18.10 6.75 -6.75
CA HIS A 90 -17.97 6.59 -5.31
C HIS A 90 -19.09 7.31 -4.55
N ASP A 91 -19.83 6.54 -3.75
CA ASP A 91 -20.68 7.08 -2.68
C ASP A 91 -19.81 7.47 -1.48
N SER A 92 -19.96 8.69 -0.97
CA SER A 92 -19.26 9.21 0.23
C SER A 92 -19.44 8.37 1.50
N HIS A 93 -20.39 7.42 1.50
CA HIS A 93 -20.60 6.45 2.59
C HIS A 93 -19.87 5.12 2.37
N ALA A 94 -19.33 4.86 1.18
CA ALA A 94 -18.57 3.64 0.89
C ALA A 94 -17.18 3.69 1.55
N ILE A 95 -16.70 2.53 1.99
CA ILE A 95 -15.36 2.39 2.57
C ILE A 95 -14.30 2.49 1.47
N MET A 96 -13.17 3.15 1.74
CA MET A 96 -12.10 3.35 0.74
C MET A 96 -11.59 2.03 0.16
N SER A 97 -11.55 0.98 0.97
CA SER A 97 -11.17 -0.36 0.52
C SER A 97 -12.02 -0.92 -0.62
N SER A 98 -13.28 -0.49 -0.79
CA SER A 98 -14.12 -0.96 -1.90
C SER A 98 -13.73 -0.36 -3.25
N LEU A 99 -12.89 0.68 -3.24
CA LEU A 99 -12.34 1.30 -4.45
C LEU A 99 -11.02 0.67 -4.89
N LEU A 100 -10.46 -0.23 -4.08
CA LEU A 100 -9.16 -0.83 -4.33
C LEU A 100 -9.29 -2.11 -5.14
N SER A 101 -8.45 -2.24 -6.15
CA SER A 101 -8.21 -3.49 -6.85
C SER A 101 -6.77 -3.93 -6.64
N PRO A 102 -6.51 -5.23 -6.37
CA PRO A 102 -5.16 -5.73 -6.28
C PRO A 102 -4.48 -5.63 -7.65
N THR A 103 -3.22 -5.21 -7.68
CA THR A 103 -2.38 -5.31 -8.88
C THR A 103 -1.62 -6.64 -8.87
N LYS A 104 -0.87 -6.88 -9.95
CA LYS A 104 0.17 -7.93 -9.98
C LYS A 104 1.55 -7.37 -9.64
N LEU A 105 1.64 -6.28 -8.90
CA LEU A 105 2.91 -5.68 -8.50
C LEU A 105 3.17 -5.93 -7.01
N TRP A 106 4.41 -6.29 -6.73
CA TRP A 106 4.96 -6.43 -5.40
C TRP A 106 6.20 -5.58 -5.26
N TYR A 107 6.32 -4.90 -4.13
CA TYR A 107 7.52 -4.15 -3.77
C TYR A 107 8.27 -4.83 -2.64
N PHE A 108 9.59 -4.85 -2.78
CA PHE A 108 10.52 -5.32 -1.76
C PHE A 108 11.49 -4.18 -1.44
N PRO A 109 11.49 -3.65 -0.21
CA PRO A 109 12.53 -2.72 0.21
C PRO A 109 13.90 -3.38 0.13
N LEU A 110 14.90 -2.71 -0.44
CA LEU A 110 16.29 -3.11 -0.27
C LEU A 110 16.84 -2.44 0.99
N ILE A 111 17.31 -3.26 1.92
CA ILE A 111 17.79 -2.83 3.23
C ILE A 111 19.31 -2.80 3.23
N TYR A 112 19.89 -1.68 3.65
CA TYR A 112 21.31 -1.57 3.96
C TYR A 112 21.47 -0.82 5.28
N GLU A 113 22.17 -1.42 6.24
CA GLU A 113 22.35 -0.86 7.59
C GLU A 113 21.02 -0.55 8.29
N ARG A 114 20.03 -1.46 8.13
CA ARG A 114 18.67 -1.37 8.74
C ARG A 114 17.79 -0.23 8.20
N GLU A 115 18.19 0.42 7.11
CA GLU A 115 17.38 1.44 6.45
C GLU A 115 16.96 0.97 5.06
N TYR A 116 15.73 1.32 4.66
CA TYR A 116 15.29 1.13 3.29
C TYR A 116 15.98 2.13 2.39
N ARG A 117 16.68 1.63 1.36
CA ARG A 117 17.43 2.47 0.41
C ARG A 117 16.64 2.71 -0.87
N THR A 118 16.04 1.66 -1.40
CA THR A 118 15.30 1.65 -2.66
C THR A 118 14.28 0.52 -2.66
N LEU A 119 13.41 0.47 -3.67
CA LEU A 119 12.41 -0.58 -3.85
C LEU A 119 12.77 -1.43 -5.08
N LEU A 120 12.78 -2.73 -4.90
CA LEU A 120 12.73 -3.69 -6.00
C LEU A 120 11.26 -3.91 -6.38
N THR A 121 10.97 -3.83 -7.67
CA THR A 121 9.64 -4.14 -8.22
C THR A 121 9.64 -5.53 -8.81
N VAL A 122 8.70 -6.36 -8.34
CA VAL A 122 8.37 -7.66 -8.91
C VAL A 122 6.99 -7.58 -9.57
N ASP A 123 6.89 -8.05 -10.81
CA ASP A 123 5.67 -8.03 -11.61
C ASP A 123 5.44 -9.38 -12.29
N TYR A 124 4.20 -9.64 -12.70
CA TYR A 124 3.79 -10.85 -13.41
C TYR A 124 3.71 -10.59 -14.92
N ILE A 125 4.74 -11.00 -15.65
CA ILE A 125 4.90 -10.72 -17.08
C ILE A 125 5.02 -12.05 -17.82
N LYS A 126 4.29 -12.24 -18.94
CA LYS A 126 4.35 -13.47 -19.76
C LYS A 126 4.17 -14.78 -18.96
N ASN A 127 3.23 -14.75 -18.01
CA ASN A 127 2.88 -15.86 -17.13
C ASN A 127 3.94 -16.26 -16.07
N GLU A 128 4.87 -15.37 -15.76
CA GLU A 128 5.93 -15.61 -14.78
C GLU A 128 6.17 -14.36 -13.92
N TRP A 129 6.52 -14.58 -12.66
CA TRP A 129 6.95 -13.50 -11.76
C TRP A 129 8.41 -13.16 -12.01
N LYS A 130 8.71 -11.87 -12.13
CA LYS A 130 10.05 -11.36 -12.39
C LYS A 130 10.33 -10.10 -11.60
N ALA A 131 11.56 -9.94 -11.11
CA ALA A 131 12.07 -8.62 -10.78
C ALA A 131 12.21 -7.82 -12.09
N VAL A 132 11.55 -6.68 -12.17
CA VAL A 132 11.43 -5.90 -13.43
C VAL A 132 12.01 -4.49 -13.32
N ALA A 133 12.16 -3.97 -12.10
CA ALA A 133 12.74 -2.65 -11.89
C ALA A 133 13.36 -2.54 -10.49
N LEU A 134 14.28 -1.58 -10.35
CA LEU A 134 14.82 -1.11 -9.09
C LEU A 134 14.74 0.42 -9.08
N GLY A 135 14.29 1.03 -7.98
CA GLY A 135 14.17 2.48 -7.88
C GLY A 135 13.26 2.96 -6.76
N SER A 136 12.74 4.19 -6.89
CA SER A 136 11.84 4.79 -5.90
C SER A 136 12.45 4.94 -4.50
N SER A 137 13.74 5.32 -4.44
CA SER A 137 14.48 5.59 -3.19
C SER A 137 13.78 6.59 -2.26
N GLY A 138 13.14 7.62 -2.83
CA GLY A 138 12.32 8.57 -2.05
C GLY A 138 11.15 7.90 -1.34
N ILE A 139 10.42 7.00 -2.02
CA ILE A 139 9.32 6.23 -1.42
C ILE A 139 9.89 5.27 -0.37
N ALA A 140 10.97 4.56 -0.66
CA ALA A 140 11.62 3.65 0.29
C ALA A 140 11.98 4.36 1.60
N SER A 141 12.59 5.55 1.49
CA SER A 141 12.95 6.40 2.64
C SER A 141 11.72 6.85 3.43
N GLU A 142 10.65 7.29 2.74
CA GLU A 142 9.40 7.67 3.42
C GLU A 142 8.76 6.48 4.14
N LEU A 143 8.71 5.31 3.50
CA LEU A 143 8.20 4.07 4.11
C LEU A 143 9.00 3.65 5.34
N ASN A 144 10.33 3.73 5.30
CA ASN A 144 11.18 3.43 6.46
C ASN A 144 10.77 4.26 7.68
N LEU A 145 10.57 5.56 7.50
CA LEU A 145 10.17 6.47 8.58
C LEU A 145 8.73 6.21 9.07
N VAL A 146 7.83 5.90 8.14
CA VAL A 146 6.44 5.58 8.45
C VAL A 146 6.35 4.30 9.27
N GLU A 147 7.08 3.25 8.88
CA GLU A 147 7.06 1.98 9.58
C GLU A 147 7.65 2.07 10.98
N GLN A 148 8.67 2.92 11.18
CA GLN A 148 9.19 3.21 12.52
C GLN A 148 8.13 3.90 13.41
N LYS A 149 7.23 4.69 12.84
CA LYS A 149 6.23 5.47 13.58
C LYS A 149 4.90 4.75 13.80
N PHE A 150 4.38 4.11 12.76
CA PHE A 150 3.04 3.51 12.73
C PHE A 150 3.06 1.98 12.64
N GLY A 151 4.25 1.38 12.52
CA GLY A 151 4.38 -0.02 12.17
C GLY A 151 4.15 -0.28 10.68
N SER A 152 4.25 -1.54 10.28
CA SER A 152 4.10 -1.95 8.88
C SER A 152 2.64 -2.24 8.48
N GLU A 153 1.67 -1.87 9.32
CA GLU A 153 0.26 -2.22 9.11
C GLU A 153 -0.48 -1.22 8.22
N TYR A 154 -0.21 -1.32 6.91
CA TYR A 154 -0.86 -0.48 5.92
C TYR A 154 -1.11 -1.22 4.59
N LEU A 155 -1.96 -0.63 3.76
CA LEU A 155 -2.04 -0.92 2.34
C LEU A 155 -1.31 0.15 1.57
N PHE A 156 -0.42 -0.26 0.67
CA PHE A 156 0.20 0.64 -0.29
C PHE A 156 -0.71 0.77 -1.51
N VAL A 157 -1.14 1.98 -1.82
CA VAL A 157 -2.05 2.26 -2.93
C VAL A 157 -1.43 3.26 -3.88
N ARG A 158 -1.52 2.97 -5.18
CA ARG A 158 -1.09 3.85 -6.27
C ARG A 158 -2.27 4.20 -7.17
N ILE A 159 -2.35 5.47 -7.57
CA ILE A 159 -3.19 5.93 -8.68
C ILE A 159 -2.24 6.21 -9.85
N PHE A 160 -2.14 5.26 -10.77
CA PHE A 160 -1.17 5.34 -11.87
C PHE A 160 -1.41 6.57 -12.76
N GLN A 161 -2.68 6.89 -13.04
CA GLN A 161 -3.11 8.01 -13.88
C GLN A 161 -2.79 9.37 -13.25
N ALA A 162 -2.63 9.42 -11.92
CA ALA A 162 -2.34 10.65 -11.18
C ALA A 162 -0.92 10.67 -10.59
N ALA A 163 -0.07 9.69 -10.92
CA ALA A 163 1.27 9.52 -10.35
C ALA A 163 1.30 9.71 -8.81
N SER A 164 0.29 9.17 -8.12
CA SER A 164 0.03 9.43 -6.70
C SER A 164 0.14 8.14 -5.88
N ASP A 165 0.96 8.17 -4.83
CA ASP A 165 1.11 7.07 -3.87
C ASP A 165 0.62 7.47 -2.47
N PHE A 166 -0.09 6.57 -1.80
CA PHE A 166 -0.53 6.78 -0.42
C PHE A 166 -0.69 5.47 0.34
N LEU A 167 -0.74 5.59 1.66
CA LEU A 167 -0.98 4.46 2.54
C LEU A 167 -2.36 4.53 3.17
N ILE A 168 -3.01 3.38 3.31
CA ILE A 168 -4.25 3.25 4.09
C ILE A 168 -3.94 2.48 5.37
N PHE A 169 -4.27 3.11 6.49
CA PHE A 169 -4.21 2.52 7.82
C PHE A 169 -5.62 2.24 8.33
N SER A 170 -5.79 1.20 9.14
CA SER A 170 -7.00 0.95 9.91
C SER A 170 -6.71 1.23 11.38
N ILE A 171 -7.20 2.36 11.90
CA ILE A 171 -6.98 2.79 13.29
C ILE A 171 -8.34 2.78 13.98
N ASP A 172 -8.51 1.94 15.01
CA ASP A 172 -9.77 1.75 15.74
C ASP A 172 -10.97 1.41 14.81
N GLY A 173 -10.71 0.64 13.75
CA GLY A 173 -11.70 0.27 12.73
C GLY A 173 -12.02 1.38 11.72
N ILE A 174 -11.37 2.55 11.83
CA ILE A 174 -11.56 3.67 10.91
C ILE A 174 -10.40 3.73 9.92
N GLN A 175 -10.72 3.75 8.63
CA GLN A 175 -9.72 3.92 7.59
C GLN A 175 -9.20 5.36 7.56
N LYS A 176 -7.87 5.50 7.57
CA LYS A 176 -7.15 6.77 7.47
C LYS A 176 -6.16 6.69 6.33
N ILE A 177 -6.03 7.78 5.60
CA ILE A 177 -5.12 7.88 4.45
C ILE A 177 -3.94 8.76 4.81
N MET A 178 -2.74 8.27 4.53
CA MET A 178 -1.53 9.06 4.61
C MET A 178 -0.97 9.25 3.20
N PRO A 179 -1.08 10.46 2.61
CA PRO A 179 -0.47 10.73 1.33
C PRO A 179 1.05 10.66 1.45
N LEU A 180 1.70 9.95 0.53
CA LEU A 180 3.15 10.02 0.37
C LEU A 180 3.52 11.29 -0.41
N GLU A 181 4.81 11.59 -0.50
CA GLU A 181 5.32 12.82 -1.12
C GLU A 181 4.79 13.02 -2.54
N SER A 182 4.74 11.95 -3.35
CA SER A 182 4.19 11.99 -4.71
C SER A 182 2.74 12.49 -4.74
N THR A 183 1.88 12.00 -3.83
CA THR A 183 0.50 12.46 -3.70
C THR A 183 0.40 13.89 -3.18
N LYS A 184 1.27 14.30 -2.24
CA LYS A 184 1.27 15.68 -1.73
C LYS A 184 1.56 16.67 -2.85
N ILE A 185 2.54 16.35 -3.69
CA ILE A 185 2.91 17.15 -4.86
C ILE A 185 1.78 17.17 -5.90
N SER A 186 1.28 16.00 -6.31
CA SER A 186 0.27 15.88 -7.37
C SER A 186 -1.04 16.58 -7.02
N LEU A 187 -1.48 16.46 -5.76
CA LEU A 187 -2.73 17.05 -5.29
C LEU A 187 -2.57 18.46 -4.72
N LYS A 188 -1.36 19.02 -4.75
CA LYS A 188 -1.02 20.30 -4.11
C LYS A 188 -1.53 20.36 -2.68
N LEU A 189 -1.36 19.27 -1.92
CA LEU A 189 -1.66 19.29 -0.50
C LEU A 189 -0.61 20.17 0.16
N ASP A 190 -1.03 21.12 0.99
CA ASP A 190 -0.12 22.06 1.64
C ASP A 190 1.03 21.30 2.31
N SER A 191 2.23 21.42 1.73
CA SER A 191 3.49 20.92 2.29
C SER A 191 3.86 21.62 3.60
N PHE A 192 3.08 22.63 4.00
CA PHE A 192 3.32 23.56 5.10
C PHE A 192 2.70 23.14 6.44
N SER A 193 2.08 21.97 6.55
CA SER A 193 1.72 21.47 7.89
C SER A 193 2.94 20.81 8.52
N ASP A 194 3.34 21.26 9.72
CA ASP A 194 4.43 20.68 10.54
C ASP A 194 4.30 19.15 10.77
N ASN A 195 3.16 18.55 10.42
CA ASN A 195 2.92 17.13 10.54
C ASN A 195 3.07 16.41 9.19
N LYS A 196 4.32 16.04 8.85
CA LYS A 196 4.68 15.17 7.70
C LYS A 196 3.81 13.90 7.59
N TYR A 197 3.28 13.44 8.72
CA TYR A 197 2.51 12.20 8.87
C TYR A 197 1.03 12.44 9.15
N LYS A 198 0.47 13.52 8.60
CA LYS A 198 -0.95 13.83 8.75
C LYS A 198 -1.82 12.73 8.11
N LEU A 199 -2.75 12.23 8.90
CA LEU A 199 -3.75 11.25 8.49
C LEU A 199 -5.04 11.96 8.09
N TYR A 200 -5.57 11.63 6.91
CA TYR A 200 -6.76 12.22 6.34
C TYR A 200 -7.93 11.23 6.36
N ASN A 201 -9.15 11.76 6.47
CA ASN A 201 -10.35 10.98 6.19
C ASN A 201 -10.47 10.77 4.67
N PRO A 202 -10.82 9.56 4.18
CA PRO A 202 -11.05 9.30 2.76
C PRO A 202 -11.93 10.36 2.06
N ASN A 203 -13.01 10.82 2.71
CA ASN A 203 -13.95 11.78 2.15
C ASN A 203 -13.32 13.15 1.84
N TYR A 204 -12.17 13.45 2.43
CA TYR A 204 -11.41 14.66 2.12
C TYR A 204 -10.53 14.51 0.87
N LEU A 205 -9.91 13.33 0.67
CA LEU A 205 -8.95 13.12 -0.41
C LEU A 205 -9.59 12.60 -1.69
N ILE A 206 -10.68 11.84 -1.62
CA ILE A 206 -11.33 11.25 -2.79
C ILE A 206 -11.72 12.30 -3.85
N PRO A 207 -12.37 13.43 -3.51
CA PRO A 207 -12.68 14.46 -4.49
C PRO A 207 -11.42 15.03 -5.19
N LYS A 208 -10.30 15.11 -4.47
CA LYS A 208 -9.02 15.58 -5.02
C LYS A 208 -8.39 14.55 -5.96
N PHE A 209 -8.50 13.26 -5.64
CA PHE A 209 -8.07 12.19 -6.55
C PHE A 209 -8.87 12.21 -7.85
N ILE A 210 -10.19 12.36 -7.79
CA ILE A 210 -11.04 12.48 -8.99
C ILE A 210 -10.60 13.67 -9.84
N GLN A 211 -10.39 14.83 -9.20
CA GLN A 211 -9.90 16.02 -9.91
C GLN A 211 -8.55 15.78 -10.60
N ALA A 212 -7.61 15.12 -9.91
CA ALA A 212 -6.28 14.86 -10.46
C ALA A 212 -6.30 13.85 -11.62
N ILE A 213 -7.17 12.83 -11.55
CA ILE A 213 -7.37 11.86 -12.65
C ILE A 213 -7.90 12.59 -13.90
N ASN A 214 -8.93 13.42 -13.75
CA ASN A 214 -9.57 14.12 -14.87
C ASN A 214 -8.68 15.19 -15.54
N LEU A 215 -7.62 15.65 -14.87
CA LEU A 215 -6.67 16.63 -15.45
C LEU A 215 -5.61 15.98 -16.35
N ASN A 216 -5.46 14.65 -16.29
CA ASN A 216 -4.44 13.90 -17.01
C ASN A 216 -5.01 13.05 -18.17
N GLU A 217 -6.33 13.09 -18.39
CA GLU A 217 -7.02 12.54 -19.57
C GLU A 217 -7.08 13.57 -20.71
#